data_AF-A0A832HJ21-F1
#
_entry.id   AF-A0A832HJ21-F1
#
_cell.length_a   1.000
_cell.length_b   1.000
_cell.length_c   1.000
_cell.angle_alpha   90.00
_cell.angle_beta   90.00
_cell.angle_gamma   90.00
#
_symmetry.space_group_name_H-M   'P 1'
#
loop_
_entity.id
_entity.type
_entity.pdbx_description
1 polymer ?
#
loop_
_entity_poly.entity_id
_entity_poly.type
_entity_poly.pdbx_seq_one_letter_code
_entity_poly.pdbx_strand_id
1 'polypeptide(L)'
;MKTLVPICCLLALFGAATIAPADTYHLDPVKGTADGDGSAGRPWKTLQDFVDAREVKGLKGGDTLKLYGGHHGAVKLAGEFEKTVVIEAAPGARATLSRLTVTSGKNWTIRGLVISPSLGKEAYTGSIVTLAEGGPGESTAIVLEDCFVFAATDTAAWGVKEWLGANSGINSGRHGRGVVVRNNYVLNTRFGITLAGLDAVCEGNVISDFSADGIRTTRDGQIVRHNIIKNVYVSDADGDKNHDDGIQAFLFNKGTGEVKNVQVVGNIIINREDAKQKWPATMQGIGFFDGPLVGFSVTDNVVLVDHWHGLSLYDAQGCTIARNTVQTMTPSKMKAWIMLGTKQKLAKDNVVKENFAPTFNLKQPGTVSEVNKPVSEAIYGEALRKAYGVIVEKYGEKHGTAERVRLVVGAEK
;
A
#
# COMPACT_ATOMS: atom_id res chain seq x y z
N MET A 1 4.34 -25.51 -80.03
CA MET A 1 4.91 -24.32 -79.34
C MET A 1 3.99 -23.97 -78.17
N LYS A 2 4.37 -24.34 -76.94
CA LYS A 2 3.78 -23.80 -75.70
C LYS A 2 4.94 -23.42 -74.79
N THR A 3 4.94 -22.15 -74.44
CA THR A 3 5.96 -21.36 -73.74
C THR A 3 6.09 -21.80 -72.28
N LEU A 4 7.30 -22.11 -71.83
CA LEU A 4 7.60 -22.25 -70.40
C LEU A 4 7.74 -20.85 -69.77
N VAL A 5 6.98 -20.60 -68.71
CA VAL A 5 7.14 -19.45 -67.80
C VAL A 5 8.09 -19.85 -66.68
N PRO A 6 9.13 -19.07 -66.34
CA PRO A 6 10.01 -19.39 -65.22
C PRO A 6 9.34 -18.98 -63.90
N ILE A 7 9.24 -19.93 -62.97
CA ILE A 7 8.83 -19.67 -61.58
C ILE A 7 10.01 -18.99 -60.88
N CYS A 8 9.88 -17.70 -60.59
CA CYS A 8 10.77 -16.98 -59.68
C CYS A 8 10.51 -17.46 -58.25
N CYS A 9 11.45 -18.22 -57.70
CA CYS A 9 11.50 -18.52 -56.27
C CYS A 9 11.85 -17.23 -55.50
N LEU A 10 10.84 -16.58 -54.93
CA LEU A 10 11.03 -15.54 -53.92
C LEU A 10 11.54 -16.22 -52.63
N LEU A 11 12.83 -16.10 -52.35
CA LEU A 11 13.41 -16.40 -51.03
C LEU A 11 12.96 -15.31 -50.05
N ALA A 12 11.88 -15.58 -49.31
CA ALA A 12 11.50 -14.78 -48.15
C ALA A 12 12.54 -15.01 -47.04
N LEU A 13 13.48 -14.07 -46.90
CA LEU A 13 14.34 -13.95 -45.74
C LEU A 13 13.47 -13.61 -44.53
N PHE A 14 13.00 -14.62 -43.81
CA PHE A 14 12.52 -14.46 -42.44
C PHE A 14 13.72 -14.08 -41.56
N GLY A 15 13.93 -12.78 -41.39
CA GLY A 15 14.82 -12.26 -40.36
C GLY A 15 14.29 -12.72 -39.00
N ALA A 16 14.91 -13.73 -38.41
CA ALA A 16 14.68 -14.07 -37.02
C ALA A 16 15.05 -12.84 -36.20
N ALA A 17 14.05 -12.14 -35.66
CA ALA A 17 14.28 -11.07 -34.69
C ALA A 17 15.02 -11.69 -33.50
N THR A 18 16.31 -11.41 -33.39
CA THR A 18 17.11 -11.81 -32.24
C THR A 18 16.57 -11.07 -31.03
N ILE A 19 15.87 -11.81 -30.16
CA ILE A 19 15.47 -11.27 -28.86
C ILE A 19 16.77 -11.07 -28.08
N ALA A 20 17.24 -9.83 -27.99
CA ALA A 20 18.39 -9.50 -27.18
C ALA A 20 18.12 -9.94 -25.72
N PRO A 21 19.07 -10.61 -25.05
CA PRO A 21 18.89 -11.07 -23.68
C PRO A 21 18.66 -9.87 -22.74
N ALA A 22 17.93 -10.06 -21.65
CA ALA A 22 17.79 -9.04 -20.61
C ALA A 22 19.15 -8.77 -19.96
N ASP A 23 19.52 -7.50 -19.81
CA ASP A 23 20.80 -7.10 -19.22
C ASP A 23 20.65 -6.71 -17.75
N THR A 24 21.75 -6.85 -17.00
CA THR A 24 21.85 -6.34 -15.63
C THR A 24 22.83 -5.17 -15.61
N TYR A 25 22.35 -4.01 -15.18
CA TYR A 25 23.16 -2.81 -14.99
C TYR A 25 23.37 -2.53 -13.51
N HIS A 26 24.53 -1.94 -13.19
CA HIS A 26 25.00 -1.71 -11.84
C HIS A 26 25.13 -0.21 -11.60
N LEU A 27 24.54 0.24 -10.48
CA LEU A 27 24.62 1.63 -10.03
C LEU A 27 25.23 1.66 -8.63
N ASP A 28 26.35 2.35 -8.47
CA ASP A 28 27.11 2.41 -7.22
C ASP A 28 27.52 3.86 -6.92
N PRO A 29 26.93 4.51 -5.89
CA PRO A 29 27.24 5.89 -5.56
C PRO A 29 28.70 6.13 -5.13
N VAL A 30 29.42 5.07 -4.75
CA VAL A 30 30.81 5.12 -4.27
C VAL A 30 31.80 4.83 -5.41
N LYS A 31 31.54 3.79 -6.21
CA LYS A 31 32.48 3.33 -7.27
C LYS A 31 32.08 3.76 -8.67
N GLY A 32 30.83 4.15 -8.86
CA GLY A 32 30.27 4.51 -10.16
C GLY A 32 30.67 5.89 -10.62
N THR A 33 30.64 6.08 -11.93
CA THR A 33 30.97 7.35 -12.58
C THR A 33 29.89 7.73 -13.59
N ALA A 34 29.85 9.01 -13.99
CA ALA A 34 28.91 9.47 -15.01
C ALA A 34 29.18 8.79 -16.37
N ASP A 35 30.46 8.53 -16.67
CA ASP A 35 30.93 7.87 -17.90
C ASP A 35 31.03 6.34 -17.77
N GLY A 36 30.42 5.77 -16.73
CA GLY A 36 30.24 4.32 -16.61
C GLY A 36 29.45 3.76 -17.78
N ASP A 37 29.62 2.47 -18.06
CA ASP A 37 28.82 1.76 -19.07
C ASP A 37 27.70 0.92 -18.43
N GLY A 38 27.59 0.95 -17.09
CA GLY A 38 26.58 0.21 -16.33
C GLY A 38 26.97 -1.24 -16.08
N SER A 39 28.12 -1.73 -16.57
CA SER A 39 28.64 -3.03 -16.19
C SER A 39 29.11 -3.05 -14.73
N ALA A 40 29.26 -4.24 -14.14
CA ALA A 40 29.79 -4.39 -12.78
C ALA A 40 31.20 -3.80 -12.62
N GLY A 41 32.01 -3.79 -13.69
CA GLY A 41 33.38 -3.23 -13.67
C GLY A 41 33.43 -1.72 -13.84
N ARG A 42 32.42 -1.11 -14.46
CA ARG A 42 32.30 0.34 -14.68
C ARG A 42 30.86 0.81 -14.42
N PRO A 43 30.39 0.72 -13.16
CA PRO A 43 29.01 1.02 -12.83
C PRO A 43 28.67 2.49 -13.09
N TRP A 44 27.39 2.77 -13.32
CA TRP A 44 26.89 4.14 -13.25
C TRP A 44 26.88 4.63 -11.81
N LYS A 45 26.89 5.95 -11.62
CA LYS A 45 26.98 6.57 -10.29
C LYS A 45 25.70 6.41 -9.46
N THR A 46 24.65 7.19 -9.74
CA THR A 46 23.37 7.09 -9.02
C THR A 46 22.19 6.80 -9.94
N LEU A 47 21.07 6.38 -9.38
CA LEU A 47 19.85 6.17 -10.17
C LEU A 47 19.32 7.51 -10.69
N GLN A 48 19.38 8.57 -9.87
CA GLN A 48 19.03 9.91 -10.32
C GLN A 48 19.92 10.34 -11.49
N ASP A 49 21.26 10.21 -11.40
CA ASP A 49 22.16 10.58 -12.52
C ASP A 49 21.82 9.80 -13.80
N PHE A 50 21.54 8.50 -13.68
CA PHE A 50 21.15 7.66 -14.81
C PHE A 50 19.85 8.15 -15.46
N VAL A 51 18.83 8.42 -14.64
CA VAL A 51 17.51 8.87 -15.13
C VAL A 51 17.58 10.27 -15.72
N ASP A 52 18.30 11.20 -15.09
CA ASP A 52 18.39 12.59 -15.55
C ASP A 52 19.21 12.71 -16.84
N ALA A 53 20.27 11.90 -16.99
CA ALA A 53 21.11 11.91 -18.19
C ALA A 53 20.49 11.17 -19.38
N ARG A 54 19.70 10.12 -19.12
CA ARG A 54 19.25 9.19 -20.17
C ARG A 54 17.75 9.14 -20.33
N GLU A 55 16.94 9.67 -19.42
CA GLU A 55 15.48 9.51 -19.41
C GLU A 55 15.08 8.03 -19.58
N VAL A 56 15.80 7.12 -18.92
CA VAL A 56 15.72 5.66 -19.09
C VAL A 56 15.91 5.14 -20.53
N LYS A 57 16.28 6.00 -21.50
CA LYS A 57 16.62 5.62 -22.87
C LYS A 57 17.82 4.67 -22.84
N GLY A 58 17.64 3.54 -23.51
CA GLY A 58 18.62 2.46 -23.55
C GLY A 58 18.25 1.24 -22.72
N LEU A 59 17.26 1.34 -21.81
CA LEU A 59 16.66 0.15 -21.22
C LEU A 59 15.75 -0.55 -22.24
N LYS A 60 15.71 -1.88 -22.16
CA LYS A 60 14.76 -2.75 -22.83
C LYS A 60 13.97 -3.53 -21.79
N GLY A 61 12.79 -3.99 -22.19
CA GLY A 61 11.97 -4.82 -21.32
C GLY A 61 12.71 -6.07 -20.87
N GLY A 62 12.70 -6.33 -19.56
CA GLY A 62 13.41 -7.44 -18.93
C GLY A 62 14.68 -7.03 -18.19
N ASP A 63 15.22 -5.84 -18.45
CA ASP A 63 16.46 -5.38 -17.81
C ASP A 63 16.31 -5.21 -16.29
N THR A 64 17.43 -5.35 -15.59
CA THR A 64 17.52 -5.14 -14.14
C THR A 64 18.56 -4.08 -13.80
N LEU A 65 18.18 -3.08 -13.01
CA LEU A 65 19.05 -2.10 -12.39
C LEU A 65 19.34 -2.51 -10.94
N LYS A 66 20.59 -2.91 -10.65
CA LYS A 66 21.05 -3.24 -9.30
C LYS A 66 21.70 -2.04 -8.64
N LEU A 67 21.10 -1.59 -7.53
CA LEU A 67 21.55 -0.44 -6.76
C LEU A 67 22.39 -0.90 -5.57
N TYR A 68 23.65 -0.49 -5.53
CA TYR A 68 24.55 -0.76 -4.42
C TYR A 68 24.30 0.20 -3.25
N GLY A 69 25.00 -0.01 -2.13
CA GLY A 69 24.79 0.77 -0.92
C GLY A 69 25.13 2.25 -1.13
N GLY A 70 24.24 3.14 -0.68
CA GLY A 70 24.45 4.58 -0.78
C GLY A 70 23.18 5.35 -1.17
N HIS A 71 23.34 6.66 -1.38
CA HIS A 71 22.26 7.55 -1.79
C HIS A 71 22.17 7.65 -3.31
N HIS A 72 21.00 7.33 -3.84
CA HIS A 72 20.71 7.32 -5.28
C HIS A 72 19.84 8.49 -5.74
N GLY A 73 19.52 9.43 -4.84
CA GLY A 73 18.86 10.69 -5.17
C GLY A 73 17.34 10.71 -5.02
N ALA A 74 16.73 11.77 -5.56
CA ALA A 74 15.28 11.90 -5.73
C ALA A 74 14.92 11.46 -7.15
N VAL A 75 14.25 10.30 -7.29
CA VAL A 75 14.13 9.64 -8.60
C VAL A 75 12.73 9.83 -9.18
N LYS A 76 12.68 10.28 -10.44
CA LYS A 76 11.45 10.39 -11.23
C LYS A 76 11.50 9.53 -12.48
N LEU A 77 10.80 8.41 -12.48
CA LEU A 77 10.71 7.46 -13.58
C LEU A 77 9.50 7.77 -14.48
N ALA A 78 9.67 7.46 -15.76
CA ALA A 78 8.60 7.30 -16.72
C ALA A 78 9.04 6.29 -17.79
N GLY A 79 8.12 5.59 -18.43
CA GLY A 79 8.43 4.69 -19.55
C GLY A 79 7.55 3.44 -19.58
N GLU A 80 7.42 2.86 -20.76
CA GLU A 80 6.63 1.65 -21.01
C GLU A 80 7.51 0.59 -21.65
N PHE A 81 7.40 -0.64 -21.16
CA PHE A 81 8.18 -1.76 -21.68
C PHE A 81 7.29 -2.96 -21.99
N GLU A 82 7.69 -3.80 -22.94
CA GLU A 82 6.99 -5.06 -23.26
C GLU A 82 7.17 -6.13 -22.19
N LYS A 83 8.27 -6.07 -21.42
CA LYS A 83 8.57 -6.94 -20.27
C LYS A 83 9.01 -6.09 -19.09
N THR A 84 8.82 -6.62 -17.88
CA THR A 84 9.15 -5.92 -16.64
C THR A 84 10.61 -5.47 -16.59
N VAL A 85 10.84 -4.18 -16.37
CA VAL A 85 12.12 -3.64 -15.92
C VAL A 85 12.14 -3.64 -14.40
N VAL A 86 13.21 -4.19 -13.82
CA VAL A 86 13.38 -4.31 -12.37
C VAL A 86 14.39 -3.29 -11.88
N ILE A 87 14.06 -2.59 -10.80
CA ILE A 87 14.97 -1.76 -10.03
C ILE A 87 15.03 -2.36 -8.63
N GLU A 88 16.20 -2.83 -8.22
CA GLU A 88 16.36 -3.53 -6.94
C GLU A 88 17.63 -3.11 -6.22
N ALA A 89 17.61 -3.16 -4.88
CA ALA A 89 18.84 -3.15 -4.11
C ALA A 89 19.67 -4.40 -4.44
N ALA A 90 20.98 -4.23 -4.63
CA ALA A 90 21.90 -5.35 -4.73
C ALA A 90 21.86 -6.18 -3.44
N PRO A 91 22.17 -7.49 -3.48
CA PRO A 91 22.14 -8.34 -2.29
C PRO A 91 22.95 -7.76 -1.12
N GLY A 92 22.28 -7.59 0.03
CA GLY A 92 22.88 -7.02 1.25
C GLY A 92 23.15 -5.51 1.20
N ALA A 93 22.84 -4.84 0.10
CA ALA A 93 23.03 -3.40 -0.03
C ALA A 93 21.88 -2.61 0.62
N ARG A 94 22.22 -1.46 1.19
CA ARG A 94 21.25 -0.45 1.65
C ARG A 94 21.19 0.69 0.64
N ALA A 95 20.47 0.48 -0.46
CA ALA A 95 20.23 1.51 -1.47
C ALA A 95 19.14 2.47 -0.99
N THR A 96 19.45 3.77 -0.98
CA THR A 96 18.56 4.81 -0.43
C THR A 96 18.12 5.82 -1.47
N LEU A 97 16.88 6.27 -1.37
CA LEU A 97 16.30 7.36 -2.15
C LEU A 97 15.73 8.42 -1.21
N SER A 98 15.77 9.69 -1.61
CA SER A 98 15.03 10.73 -0.87
C SER A 98 13.56 10.78 -1.27
N ARG A 99 13.26 10.37 -2.51
CA ARG A 99 11.91 10.34 -3.09
C ARG A 99 11.86 9.37 -4.26
N LEU A 100 10.70 8.75 -4.47
CA LEU A 100 10.41 7.98 -5.67
C LEU A 100 9.12 8.47 -6.32
N THR A 101 9.17 8.78 -7.60
CA THR A 101 7.98 9.06 -8.42
C THR A 101 8.03 8.23 -9.68
N VAL A 102 7.08 7.33 -9.90
CA VAL A 102 6.80 6.76 -11.22
C VAL A 102 5.65 7.59 -11.78
N THR A 103 5.94 8.50 -12.71
CA THR A 103 4.95 9.47 -13.20
C THR A 103 3.87 8.77 -14.00
N SER A 104 4.29 8.00 -14.99
CA SER A 104 3.49 7.14 -15.86
C SER A 104 4.34 5.97 -16.34
N GLY A 105 3.73 4.82 -16.62
CA GLY A 105 4.48 3.73 -17.23
C GLY A 105 3.81 2.37 -17.19
N LYS A 106 4.49 1.41 -17.81
CA LYS A 106 4.06 0.02 -17.91
C LYS A 106 5.22 -0.91 -17.62
N ASN A 107 4.94 -1.98 -16.86
CA ASN A 107 5.88 -3.07 -16.60
C ASN A 107 7.12 -2.60 -15.82
N TRP A 108 6.90 -2.08 -14.62
CA TRP A 108 7.94 -1.69 -13.67
C TRP A 108 7.85 -2.53 -12.40
N THR A 109 8.99 -2.95 -11.85
CA THR A 109 9.06 -3.43 -10.47
C THR A 109 10.19 -2.74 -9.74
N ILE A 110 9.88 -2.09 -8.63
CA ILE A 110 10.84 -1.42 -7.75
C ILE A 110 10.82 -2.15 -6.41
N ARG A 111 11.99 -2.65 -5.95
CA ARG A 111 12.04 -3.45 -4.72
C ARG A 111 13.25 -3.24 -3.82
N GLY A 112 13.07 -3.50 -2.53
CA GLY A 112 14.18 -3.58 -1.57
C GLY A 112 14.85 -2.24 -1.23
N LEU A 113 14.19 -1.11 -1.53
CA LEU A 113 14.78 0.22 -1.35
C LEU A 113 14.39 0.85 -0.02
N VAL A 114 15.26 1.72 0.50
CA VAL A 114 14.97 2.60 1.63
C VAL A 114 14.65 4.00 1.10
N ILE A 115 13.46 4.53 1.36
CA ILE A 115 12.96 5.76 0.74
C ILE A 115 12.48 6.73 1.82
N SER A 116 13.14 7.87 1.95
CA SER A 116 12.74 8.90 2.92
C SER A 116 13.27 10.28 2.56
N PRO A 117 12.43 11.34 2.65
CA PRO A 117 12.87 12.73 2.45
C PRO A 117 14.02 13.12 3.40
N SER A 118 14.08 12.53 4.60
CA SER A 118 15.17 12.77 5.56
C SER A 118 16.56 12.32 5.08
N LEU A 119 16.63 11.51 4.02
CA LEU A 119 17.87 11.07 3.38
C LEU A 119 18.33 12.02 2.28
N GLY A 120 17.49 13.00 1.91
CA GLY A 120 17.80 14.07 0.96
C GLY A 120 18.32 15.33 1.64
N LYS A 121 18.85 16.26 0.83
CA LYS A 121 19.29 17.58 1.31
C LYS A 121 18.15 18.61 1.33
N GLU A 122 17.16 18.43 0.46
CA GLU A 122 16.08 19.38 0.26
C GLU A 122 14.86 19.00 1.12
N ALA A 123 14.28 20.01 1.77
CA ALA A 123 13.01 19.83 2.46
C ALA A 123 11.92 19.47 1.44
N TYR A 124 11.11 18.48 1.77
CA TYR A 124 10.03 18.02 0.90
C TYR A 124 8.78 17.73 1.71
N THR A 125 7.63 18.17 1.21
CA THR A 125 6.31 17.89 1.76
C THR A 125 5.49 17.11 0.75
N GLY A 126 4.62 16.22 1.22
CA GLY A 126 3.76 15.37 0.38
C GLY A 126 4.10 13.88 0.51
N SER A 127 3.68 13.09 -0.49
CA SER A 127 3.91 11.64 -0.49
C SER A 127 5.37 11.29 -0.82
N ILE A 128 5.97 10.41 -0.03
CA ILE A 128 7.36 9.95 -0.17
C ILE A 128 7.51 9.12 -1.47
N VAL A 129 6.52 8.27 -1.74
CA VAL A 129 6.42 7.51 -2.97
C VAL A 129 5.13 7.86 -3.70
N THR A 130 5.23 8.13 -5.00
CA THR A 130 4.08 8.36 -5.88
C THR A 130 4.18 7.48 -7.10
N LEU A 131 3.13 6.72 -7.42
CA LEU A 131 3.08 5.80 -8.56
C LEU A 131 1.89 6.18 -9.43
N ALA A 132 2.06 6.32 -10.74
CA ALA A 132 0.96 6.51 -11.70
C ALA A 132 0.01 7.69 -11.37
N GLU A 133 0.57 8.83 -10.96
CA GLU A 133 -0.20 10.05 -10.65
C GLU A 133 -0.24 11.04 -11.82
N GLY A 134 0.35 10.73 -12.97
CA GLY A 134 0.29 11.59 -14.15
C GLY A 134 0.48 10.86 -15.48
N GLY A 135 0.75 11.65 -16.52
CA GLY A 135 0.97 11.19 -17.90
C GLY A 135 -0.31 10.93 -18.70
N PRO A 136 -0.20 10.88 -20.05
CA PRO A 136 -1.32 10.46 -20.90
C PRO A 136 -1.54 8.95 -20.77
N GLY A 137 -2.81 8.53 -20.78
CA GLY A 137 -3.15 7.10 -20.77
C GLY A 137 -3.14 6.46 -19.38
N GLU A 138 -3.25 5.13 -19.37
CA GLU A 138 -3.34 4.32 -18.17
C GLU A 138 -1.99 3.63 -17.89
N SER A 139 -1.47 3.79 -16.67
CA SER A 139 -0.27 3.11 -16.21
C SER A 139 -0.62 1.75 -15.61
N THR A 140 0.09 0.69 -15.99
CA THR A 140 -0.26 -0.69 -15.63
C THR A 140 0.97 -1.51 -15.24
N ALA A 141 0.77 -2.61 -14.51
CA ALA A 141 1.85 -3.52 -14.12
C ALA A 141 3.04 -2.80 -13.43
N ILE A 142 2.73 -1.87 -12.52
CA ILE A 142 3.71 -1.22 -11.64
C ILE A 142 3.64 -1.90 -10.29
N VAL A 143 4.78 -2.40 -9.81
CA VAL A 143 4.92 -3.05 -8.50
C VAL A 143 5.94 -2.29 -7.66
N LEU A 144 5.56 -1.93 -6.43
CA LEU A 144 6.45 -1.47 -5.38
C LEU A 144 6.45 -2.48 -4.25
N GLU A 145 7.61 -3.07 -3.96
CA GLU A 145 7.67 -4.11 -2.94
C GLU A 145 8.92 -4.14 -2.06
N ASP A 146 8.80 -4.75 -0.89
CA ASP A 146 9.91 -4.95 0.05
C ASP A 146 10.64 -3.65 0.42
N CYS A 147 10.01 -2.48 0.29
CA CYS A 147 10.64 -1.19 0.55
C CYS A 147 10.38 -0.69 1.98
N PHE A 148 11.33 0.07 2.52
CA PHE A 148 11.16 0.80 3.77
C PHE A 148 10.94 2.28 3.48
N VAL A 149 9.73 2.76 3.73
CA VAL A 149 9.27 4.13 3.45
C VAL A 149 9.00 4.85 4.76
N PHE A 150 9.62 6.01 5.00
CA PHE A 150 9.42 6.70 6.29
C PHE A 150 9.65 8.21 6.20
N ALA A 151 8.96 9.00 7.04
CA ALA A 151 9.28 10.43 7.16
C ALA A 151 10.50 10.66 8.07
N ALA A 152 10.52 9.99 9.23
CA ALA A 152 11.66 9.96 10.16
C ALA A 152 11.83 8.57 10.80
N THR A 153 13.04 8.21 11.23
CA THR A 153 13.29 6.95 11.97
C THR A 153 13.08 7.08 13.48
N ASP A 154 13.11 8.31 13.99
CA ASP A 154 12.95 8.65 15.41
C ASP A 154 11.98 9.83 15.55
N THR A 155 10.98 9.65 16.41
CA THR A 155 9.90 10.63 16.70
C THR A 155 9.84 10.97 18.19
N ALA A 156 10.85 10.60 19.00
CA ALA A 156 10.83 10.81 20.46
C ALA A 156 10.64 12.28 20.88
N ALA A 157 11.12 13.21 20.04
CA ALA A 157 11.02 14.65 20.21
C ALA A 157 9.81 15.29 19.48
N TRP A 158 9.02 14.53 18.73
CA TRP A 158 7.88 15.07 17.99
C TRP A 158 6.75 15.50 18.93
N GLY A 159 6.26 16.72 18.71
CA GLY A 159 4.98 17.19 19.20
C GLY A 159 3.91 17.04 18.12
N VAL A 160 2.72 17.57 18.43
CA VAL A 160 1.56 17.58 17.52
C VAL A 160 1.90 18.18 16.16
N LYS A 161 2.63 19.29 16.13
CA LYS A 161 2.97 20.00 14.88
C LYS A 161 3.80 19.12 13.93
N GLU A 162 4.76 18.37 14.45
CA GLU A 162 5.62 17.50 13.64
C GLU A 162 4.81 16.34 13.05
N TRP A 163 3.90 15.74 13.82
CA TRP A 163 2.96 14.72 13.31
C TRP A 163 2.06 15.27 12.20
N LEU A 164 1.44 16.43 12.42
CA LEU A 164 0.59 17.09 11.41
C LEU A 164 1.37 17.45 10.13
N GLY A 165 2.65 17.79 10.27
CA GLY A 165 3.54 18.18 9.17
C GLY A 165 4.30 17.02 8.51
N ALA A 166 4.14 15.79 9.00
CA ALA A 166 4.88 14.63 8.49
C ALA A 166 4.54 14.34 7.03
N ASN A 167 5.48 13.74 6.29
CA ASN A 167 5.21 13.28 4.94
C ASN A 167 4.20 12.14 4.93
N SER A 168 3.41 12.03 3.86
CA SER A 168 2.58 10.84 3.62
C SER A 168 3.42 9.72 3.02
N GLY A 169 3.08 8.45 3.25
CA GLY A 169 3.84 7.31 2.75
C GLY A 169 3.74 7.14 1.24
N ILE A 170 2.81 6.28 0.80
CA ILE A 170 2.73 5.80 -0.58
C ILE A 170 1.41 6.25 -1.21
N ASN A 171 1.47 6.86 -2.39
CA ASN A 171 0.29 7.15 -3.22
C ASN A 171 0.32 6.30 -4.50
N SER A 172 -0.59 5.33 -4.60
CA SER A 172 -0.91 4.62 -5.85
C SER A 172 -1.96 5.41 -6.61
N GLY A 173 -1.49 6.23 -7.53
CA GLY A 173 -2.18 7.33 -8.13
C GLY A 173 -3.30 6.99 -9.12
N ARG A 174 -4.01 8.06 -9.50
CA ARG A 174 -5.29 8.01 -10.24
C ARG A 174 -5.21 7.49 -11.66
N HIS A 175 -4.03 7.55 -12.27
CA HIS A 175 -3.80 7.07 -13.64
C HIS A 175 -3.33 5.61 -13.65
N GLY A 176 -3.24 4.96 -12.49
CA GLY A 176 -2.88 3.56 -12.37
C GLY A 176 -4.09 2.62 -12.51
N ARG A 177 -3.87 1.47 -13.15
CA ARG A 177 -4.70 0.28 -13.02
C ARG A 177 -3.86 -0.91 -12.59
N GLY A 178 -4.33 -1.63 -11.57
CA GLY A 178 -3.66 -2.85 -11.11
C GLY A 178 -2.28 -2.59 -10.51
N VAL A 179 -2.03 -1.39 -9.99
CA VAL A 179 -0.78 -1.08 -9.28
C VAL A 179 -0.71 -1.91 -8.01
N VAL A 180 0.45 -2.53 -7.75
CA VAL A 180 0.66 -3.40 -6.58
C VAL A 180 1.62 -2.71 -5.61
N VAL A 181 1.17 -2.52 -4.38
CA VAL A 181 1.96 -2.06 -3.24
C VAL A 181 2.03 -3.24 -2.26
N ARG A 182 3.17 -3.92 -2.23
CA ARG A 182 3.30 -5.21 -1.53
C ARG A 182 4.45 -5.23 -0.54
N ASN A 183 4.19 -5.76 0.66
CA ASN A 183 5.23 -6.05 1.64
C ASN A 183 6.18 -4.88 1.91
N ASN A 184 5.67 -3.66 1.97
CA ASN A 184 6.43 -2.47 2.34
C ASN A 184 6.24 -2.17 3.82
N TYR A 185 7.21 -1.48 4.44
CA TYR A 185 7.10 -0.94 5.78
C TYR A 185 7.00 0.59 5.68
N VAL A 186 5.87 1.16 6.09
CA VAL A 186 5.59 2.60 6.11
C VAL A 186 5.61 3.07 7.56
N LEU A 187 6.51 4.00 7.89
CA LEU A 187 6.79 4.41 9.27
C LEU A 187 6.76 5.92 9.48
N ASN A 188 6.16 6.37 10.60
CA ASN A 188 6.19 7.76 11.06
C ASN A 188 5.67 8.73 10.00
N THR A 189 4.49 8.47 9.45
CA THR A 189 3.92 9.26 8.34
C THR A 189 2.67 10.02 8.76
N ARG A 190 2.25 11.00 7.96
CA ARG A 190 0.91 11.60 8.10
C ARG A 190 -0.16 10.58 7.71
N PHE A 191 -0.33 10.36 6.40
CA PHE A 191 -1.14 9.25 5.87
C PHE A 191 -0.24 8.07 5.48
N GLY A 192 -0.69 6.84 5.67
CA GLY A 192 0.07 5.64 5.31
C GLY A 192 0.11 5.36 3.81
N ILE A 193 -0.92 4.68 3.29
CA ILE A 193 -1.01 4.26 1.87
C ILE A 193 -2.35 4.68 1.27
N THR A 194 -2.32 5.40 0.14
CA THR A 194 -3.52 5.73 -0.64
C THR A 194 -3.57 4.91 -1.92
N LEU A 195 -4.71 4.27 -2.17
CA LEU A 195 -5.07 3.62 -3.43
C LEU A 195 -6.09 4.49 -4.17
N ALA A 196 -5.63 5.22 -5.17
CA ALA A 196 -6.43 6.11 -6.00
C ALA A 196 -6.67 5.60 -7.44
N GLY A 197 -5.98 4.53 -7.85
CA GLY A 197 -6.12 3.86 -9.15
C GLY A 197 -7.07 2.65 -9.12
N LEU A 198 -7.61 2.25 -10.26
CA LEU A 198 -8.54 1.10 -10.37
C LEU A 198 -7.80 -0.21 -10.10
N ASP A 199 -8.49 -1.20 -9.53
CA ASP A 199 -8.00 -2.58 -9.37
C ASP A 199 -6.65 -2.69 -8.60
N ALA A 200 -6.27 -1.65 -7.85
CA ALA A 200 -5.00 -1.61 -7.13
C ALA A 200 -4.97 -2.61 -5.98
N VAL A 201 -3.79 -3.17 -5.71
CA VAL A 201 -3.58 -4.19 -4.67
C VAL A 201 -2.62 -3.64 -3.61
N CYS A 202 -3.08 -3.62 -2.36
CA CYS A 202 -2.29 -3.31 -1.18
C CYS A 202 -2.21 -4.57 -0.30
N GLU A 203 -1.06 -5.25 -0.28
CA GLU A 203 -0.93 -6.51 0.47
C GLU A 203 0.35 -6.66 1.29
N GLY A 204 0.24 -7.23 2.50
CA GLY A 204 1.41 -7.59 3.32
C GLY A 204 2.18 -6.40 3.90
N ASN A 205 1.69 -5.17 3.72
CA ASN A 205 2.39 -3.97 4.19
C ASN A 205 2.23 -3.81 5.71
N VAL A 206 3.19 -3.13 6.32
CA VAL A 206 3.08 -2.63 7.69
C VAL A 206 2.99 -1.11 7.63
N ILE A 207 1.96 -0.55 8.22
CA ILE A 207 1.80 0.89 8.44
C ILE A 207 1.90 1.07 9.95
N SER A 208 3.00 1.67 10.42
CA SER A 208 3.28 1.87 11.84
C SER A 208 3.51 3.33 12.11
N ASP A 209 2.94 3.84 13.20
CA ASP A 209 3.18 5.19 13.69
C ASP A 209 2.76 6.24 12.66
N PHE A 210 1.47 6.60 12.67
CA PHE A 210 0.89 7.55 11.73
C PHE A 210 -0.09 8.49 12.42
N SER A 211 -0.48 9.60 11.77
CA SER A 211 -1.36 10.61 12.39
C SER A 211 -2.54 11.01 11.51
N ALA A 212 -3.01 10.12 10.66
CA ALA A 212 -4.19 10.32 9.84
C ALA A 212 -4.77 8.93 9.51
N ASP A 213 -5.13 8.68 8.25
CA ASP A 213 -5.57 7.34 7.85
C ASP A 213 -4.40 6.40 7.55
N GLY A 214 -4.54 5.15 7.96
CA GLY A 214 -3.57 4.09 7.67
C GLY A 214 -3.58 3.71 6.19
N ILE A 215 -4.73 3.26 5.68
CA ILE A 215 -4.94 2.93 4.26
C ILE A 215 -6.20 3.61 3.73
N ARG A 216 -6.14 4.18 2.53
CA ARG A 216 -7.31 4.73 1.83
C ARG A 216 -7.59 3.96 0.54
N THR A 217 -8.84 3.56 0.33
CA THR A 217 -9.35 2.91 -0.89
C THR A 217 -10.44 3.79 -1.51
N THR A 218 -10.26 4.23 -2.76
CA THR A 218 -11.11 5.29 -3.33
C THR A 218 -11.66 4.99 -4.73
N ARG A 219 -11.46 3.76 -5.22
CA ARG A 219 -11.86 3.31 -6.56
C ARG A 219 -12.28 1.85 -6.56
N ASP A 220 -12.91 1.46 -7.67
CA ASP A 220 -13.44 0.12 -7.87
C ASP A 220 -12.35 -0.96 -7.94
N GLY A 221 -12.73 -2.17 -7.54
CA GLY A 221 -11.95 -3.39 -7.72
C GLY A 221 -10.70 -3.51 -6.85
N GLN A 222 -10.46 -2.54 -5.95
CA GLN A 222 -9.25 -2.52 -5.12
C GLN A 222 -9.25 -3.65 -4.09
N ILE A 223 -8.05 -4.16 -3.79
CA ILE A 223 -7.84 -5.24 -2.81
C ILE A 223 -6.89 -4.74 -1.72
N VAL A 224 -7.35 -4.76 -0.47
CA VAL A 224 -6.55 -4.45 0.72
C VAL A 224 -6.52 -5.70 1.59
N ARG A 225 -5.38 -6.41 1.62
CA ARG A 225 -5.31 -7.69 2.33
C ARG A 225 -4.03 -7.92 3.12
N HIS A 226 -4.14 -8.60 4.25
CA HIS A 226 -2.99 -9.08 5.01
C HIS A 226 -2.00 -7.95 5.41
N ASN A 227 -2.50 -6.73 5.58
CA ASN A 227 -1.71 -5.61 6.08
C ASN A 227 -1.80 -5.54 7.61
N ILE A 228 -0.79 -4.92 8.23
CA ILE A 228 -0.78 -4.56 9.65
C ILE A 228 -0.78 -3.04 9.76
N ILE A 229 -1.77 -2.47 10.44
CA ILE A 229 -1.91 -1.02 10.64
C ILE A 229 -1.94 -0.75 12.14
N LYS A 230 -1.02 0.08 12.64
CA LYS A 230 -0.87 0.28 14.08
C LYS A 230 -0.28 1.60 14.53
N ASN A 231 -0.56 1.94 15.79
CA ASN A 231 -0.01 3.06 16.53
C ASN A 231 -0.37 4.42 15.91
N VAL A 232 -1.61 4.85 16.10
CA VAL A 232 -2.10 6.15 15.60
C VAL A 232 -1.83 7.27 16.60
N TYR A 233 -1.42 8.44 16.11
CA TYR A 233 -1.00 9.59 16.90
C TYR A 233 -1.82 10.83 16.54
N VAL A 234 -1.98 11.72 17.53
CA VAL A 234 -2.65 13.03 17.43
C VAL A 234 -4.13 12.91 17.12
N SER A 235 -4.96 13.38 18.05
CA SER A 235 -6.42 13.33 17.94
C SER A 235 -7.04 14.72 17.70
N ASP A 236 -8.36 14.73 17.55
CA ASP A 236 -9.16 15.96 17.61
C ASP A 236 -8.91 16.80 18.87
N ALA A 237 -8.66 16.14 20.01
CA ALA A 237 -8.36 16.82 21.27
C ALA A 237 -6.99 17.52 21.25
N ASP A 238 -6.08 17.08 20.38
CA ASP A 238 -4.75 17.67 20.18
C ASP A 238 -4.76 18.77 19.12
N GLY A 239 -5.90 19.02 18.47
CA GLY A 239 -6.08 20.05 17.44
C GLY A 239 -6.12 19.52 16.00
N ASP A 240 -6.14 18.20 15.81
CA ASP A 240 -6.24 17.60 14.49
C ASP A 240 -7.68 17.20 14.15
N LYS A 241 -8.29 17.92 13.21
CA LYS A 241 -9.68 17.65 12.80
C LYS A 241 -9.82 16.41 11.89
N ASN A 242 -8.73 15.72 11.56
CA ASN A 242 -8.83 14.45 10.86
C ASN A 242 -9.52 13.41 11.75
N HIS A 243 -10.42 12.64 11.16
CA HIS A 243 -10.99 11.47 11.79
C HIS A 243 -10.21 10.26 11.30
N ASP A 244 -9.30 9.78 12.13
CA ASP A 244 -8.34 8.75 11.70
C ASP A 244 -9.00 7.39 11.55
N ASP A 245 -8.82 6.80 10.38
CA ASP A 245 -9.27 5.45 10.06
C ASP A 245 -8.07 4.50 9.85
N GLY A 246 -8.16 3.27 10.38
CA GLY A 246 -7.21 2.22 10.02
C GLY A 246 -7.28 1.92 8.52
N ILE A 247 -8.50 1.71 8.02
CA ILE A 247 -8.80 1.66 6.58
C ILE A 247 -10.03 2.52 6.31
N GLN A 248 -9.89 3.51 5.43
CA GLN A 248 -10.98 4.37 4.97
C GLN A 248 -11.36 4.08 3.53
N ALA A 249 -12.66 4.17 3.24
CA ALA A 249 -13.18 4.19 1.88
C ALA A 249 -14.04 5.43 1.65
N PHE A 250 -13.79 6.11 0.54
CA PHE A 250 -14.63 7.21 0.09
C PHE A 250 -14.53 7.39 -1.43
N LEU A 251 -15.58 7.98 -2.00
CA LEU A 251 -15.57 8.36 -3.41
C LEU A 251 -14.64 9.54 -3.65
N PHE A 252 -13.52 9.33 -4.34
CA PHE A 252 -12.53 10.38 -4.62
C PHE A 252 -13.13 11.60 -5.36
N ASN A 253 -14.15 11.38 -6.21
CA ASN A 253 -14.88 12.45 -6.90
C ASN A 253 -16.28 12.57 -6.28
N LYS A 254 -16.41 13.34 -5.19
CA LYS A 254 -17.68 13.53 -4.47
C LYS A 254 -18.82 13.90 -5.43
N GLY A 255 -19.96 13.22 -5.31
CA GLY A 255 -21.12 13.36 -6.21
C GLY A 255 -22.01 12.13 -6.20
N THR A 256 -22.61 11.79 -7.33
CA THR A 256 -23.54 10.65 -7.53
C THR A 256 -22.83 9.33 -7.88
N GLY A 257 -21.52 9.25 -7.67
CA GLY A 257 -20.73 8.04 -7.96
C GLY A 257 -20.88 7.00 -6.86
N GLU A 258 -20.45 5.78 -7.17
CA GLU A 258 -20.38 4.66 -6.25
C GLU A 258 -18.97 4.09 -6.27
N VAL A 259 -18.61 3.33 -5.23
CA VAL A 259 -17.39 2.52 -5.23
C VAL A 259 -17.82 1.05 -5.25
N LYS A 260 -17.20 0.24 -6.09
CA LYS A 260 -17.60 -1.15 -6.33
C LYS A 260 -16.52 -2.17 -6.02
N ASN A 261 -16.95 -3.35 -5.57
CA ASN A 261 -16.17 -4.57 -5.60
C ASN A 261 -14.81 -4.47 -4.88
N VAL A 262 -14.72 -3.63 -3.85
CA VAL A 262 -13.51 -3.54 -3.01
C VAL A 262 -13.48 -4.71 -2.05
N GLN A 263 -12.30 -5.31 -1.90
CA GLN A 263 -12.06 -6.43 -1.00
C GLN A 263 -11.12 -6.01 0.12
N VAL A 264 -11.52 -6.22 1.37
CA VAL A 264 -10.76 -5.92 2.58
C VAL A 264 -10.64 -7.20 3.39
N VAL A 265 -9.50 -7.88 3.29
CA VAL A 265 -9.38 -9.29 3.72
C VAL A 265 -8.21 -9.53 4.66
N GLY A 266 -8.47 -10.07 5.84
CA GLY A 266 -7.41 -10.60 6.69
C GLY A 266 -6.39 -9.56 7.17
N ASN A 267 -6.78 -8.30 7.31
CA ASN A 267 -5.91 -7.24 7.84
C ASN A 267 -5.93 -7.24 9.37
N ILE A 268 -4.86 -6.78 9.98
CA ILE A 268 -4.75 -6.55 11.43
C ILE A 268 -4.68 -5.04 11.66
N ILE A 269 -5.59 -4.50 12.47
CA ILE A 269 -5.68 -3.09 12.81
C ILE A 269 -5.63 -2.95 14.33
N ILE A 270 -4.64 -2.24 14.85
CA ILE A 270 -4.44 -2.06 16.30
C ILE A 270 -4.20 -0.59 16.59
N ASN A 271 -5.11 0.06 17.30
CA ASN A 271 -5.04 1.50 17.57
C ASN A 271 -3.74 1.92 18.26
N ARG A 272 -3.24 1.14 19.23
CA ARG A 272 -1.93 1.33 19.86
C ARG A 272 -1.44 0.04 20.52
N GLU A 273 -0.15 -0.26 20.38
CA GLU A 273 0.52 -1.36 21.09
C GLU A 273 1.00 -0.92 22.49
N ASP A 274 1.54 0.30 22.61
CA ASP A 274 2.02 0.85 23.87
C ASP A 274 0.94 1.68 24.57
N ALA A 275 0.60 1.30 25.81
CA ALA A 275 -0.32 2.06 26.66
C ALA A 275 0.25 3.43 27.10
N LYS A 276 1.57 3.63 26.99
CA LYS A 276 2.26 4.88 27.31
C LYS A 276 2.62 5.71 26.08
N GLN A 277 2.10 5.36 24.90
CA GLN A 277 2.29 6.13 23.67
C GLN A 277 1.93 7.61 23.91
N LYS A 278 2.82 8.53 23.52
CA LYS A 278 2.54 9.98 23.57
C LYS A 278 1.54 10.34 22.47
N TRP A 279 0.70 11.34 22.73
CA TRP A 279 -0.32 11.82 21.78
C TRP A 279 -1.22 10.68 21.25
N PRO A 280 -1.77 9.81 22.11
CA PRO A 280 -2.57 8.69 21.63
C PRO A 280 -3.85 9.22 20.95
N ALA A 281 -4.09 8.77 19.73
CA ALA A 281 -5.33 9.09 19.02
C ALA A 281 -6.37 7.98 19.20
N THR A 282 -7.64 8.35 19.12
CA THR A 282 -8.72 7.39 18.89
C THR A 282 -8.84 7.15 17.38
N MET A 283 -8.87 5.90 16.96
CA MET A 283 -8.93 5.55 15.54
C MET A 283 -10.11 4.65 15.25
N GLN A 284 -10.87 4.99 14.22
CA GLN A 284 -11.88 4.15 13.62
C GLN A 284 -11.18 2.96 12.93
N GLY A 285 -11.70 1.73 13.07
CA GLY A 285 -11.03 0.56 12.50
C GLY A 285 -11.12 0.53 10.99
N ILE A 286 -12.22 -0.03 10.48
CA ILE A 286 -12.60 0.03 9.05
C ILE A 286 -13.79 0.98 8.95
N GLY A 287 -13.56 2.23 8.52
CA GLY A 287 -14.57 3.28 8.50
C GLY A 287 -14.94 3.73 7.10
N PHE A 288 -16.02 3.16 6.56
CA PHE A 288 -16.49 3.43 5.20
C PHE A 288 -17.80 4.22 5.28
N PHE A 289 -17.69 5.53 5.42
CA PHE A 289 -18.82 6.40 5.77
C PHE A 289 -19.52 7.05 4.57
N ASP A 290 -18.89 7.03 3.39
CA ASP A 290 -19.32 7.78 2.21
C ASP A 290 -19.61 6.84 1.03
N GLY A 291 -20.74 6.13 1.11
CA GLY A 291 -21.23 5.28 0.02
C GLY A 291 -21.91 6.07 -1.12
N PRO A 292 -22.59 5.39 -2.08
CA PRO A 292 -22.84 3.95 -2.10
C PRO A 292 -21.58 3.08 -2.18
N LEU A 293 -21.55 2.02 -1.37
CA LEU A 293 -20.51 0.98 -1.39
C LEU A 293 -21.17 -0.30 -1.93
N VAL A 294 -20.78 -0.76 -3.11
CA VAL A 294 -21.54 -1.82 -3.81
C VAL A 294 -20.68 -3.07 -3.97
N GLY A 295 -21.20 -4.22 -3.52
CA GLY A 295 -20.52 -5.51 -3.69
C GLY A 295 -19.19 -5.61 -2.96
N PHE A 296 -19.01 -4.88 -1.85
CA PHE A 296 -17.79 -4.99 -1.04
C PHE A 296 -17.73 -6.34 -0.34
N SER A 297 -16.51 -6.86 -0.17
CA SER A 297 -16.23 -8.01 0.68
C SER A 297 -15.27 -7.59 1.79
N VAL A 298 -15.74 -7.59 3.04
CA VAL A 298 -14.94 -7.24 4.21
C VAL A 298 -14.89 -8.47 5.11
N THR A 299 -13.80 -9.24 5.02
CA THR A 299 -13.74 -10.55 5.69
C THR A 299 -12.45 -10.82 6.43
N ASP A 300 -12.56 -11.65 7.47
CA ASP A 300 -11.40 -12.21 8.19
C ASP A 300 -10.48 -11.17 8.84
N ASN A 301 -10.90 -9.90 8.97
CA ASN A 301 -10.10 -8.84 9.56
C ASN A 301 -10.13 -8.92 11.09
N VAL A 302 -9.02 -8.54 11.71
CA VAL A 302 -8.87 -8.44 13.17
C VAL A 302 -8.63 -6.99 13.55
N VAL A 303 -9.51 -6.44 14.37
CA VAL A 303 -9.53 -5.01 14.70
C VAL A 303 -9.55 -4.82 16.22
N LEU A 304 -8.64 -4.03 16.74
CA LEU A 304 -8.60 -3.60 18.14
C LEU A 304 -8.51 -2.07 18.20
N VAL A 305 -9.60 -1.43 18.62
CA VAL A 305 -9.70 0.04 18.60
C VAL A 305 -10.23 0.62 19.90
N ASP A 306 -9.86 1.87 20.15
CA ASP A 306 -10.41 2.72 21.20
C ASP A 306 -11.46 3.66 20.58
N HIS A 307 -12.47 3.07 19.92
CA HIS A 307 -13.52 3.81 19.21
C HIS A 307 -14.78 2.96 19.02
N TRP A 308 -15.94 3.60 18.82
CA TRP A 308 -17.19 2.88 18.52
C TRP A 308 -17.16 2.18 17.15
N HIS A 309 -16.63 2.85 16.14
CA HIS A 309 -16.55 2.31 14.78
C HIS A 309 -15.37 1.34 14.64
N GLY A 310 -15.54 0.10 15.10
CA GLY A 310 -14.57 -0.97 14.81
C GLY A 310 -14.61 -1.41 13.35
N LEU A 311 -15.83 -1.60 12.82
CA LEU A 311 -16.07 -1.82 11.40
C LEU A 311 -17.41 -1.20 11.06
N SER A 312 -17.46 -0.30 10.08
CA SER A 312 -18.67 0.41 9.70
C SER A 312 -18.74 0.63 8.20
N LEU A 313 -19.82 0.13 7.59
CA LEU A 313 -20.11 0.30 6.18
C LEU A 313 -21.41 1.09 6.05
N TYR A 314 -21.34 2.29 5.49
CA TYR A 314 -22.48 3.16 5.28
C TYR A 314 -22.96 3.08 3.83
N ASP A 315 -24.29 3.06 3.66
CA ASP A 315 -24.91 3.01 2.33
C ASP A 315 -24.42 1.81 1.49
N ALA A 316 -24.12 0.70 2.18
CA ALA A 316 -23.65 -0.54 1.59
C ALA A 316 -24.78 -1.31 0.90
N GLN A 317 -24.50 -1.83 -0.30
CA GLN A 317 -25.45 -2.54 -1.13
C GLN A 317 -24.86 -3.86 -1.59
N GLY A 318 -25.52 -4.99 -1.31
CA GLY A 318 -25.03 -6.30 -1.74
C GLY A 318 -23.66 -6.67 -1.17
N CYS A 319 -23.27 -6.09 -0.03
CA CYS A 319 -21.94 -6.31 0.56
C CYS A 319 -21.94 -7.53 1.49
N THR A 320 -20.77 -8.16 1.61
CA THR A 320 -20.51 -9.25 2.56
C THR A 320 -19.58 -8.78 3.67
N ILE A 321 -20.02 -8.90 4.92
CA ILE A 321 -19.22 -8.67 6.13
C ILE A 321 -19.15 -9.99 6.89
N ALA A 322 -18.02 -10.71 6.81
CA ALA A 322 -17.96 -12.06 7.37
C ALA A 322 -16.67 -12.40 8.10
N ARG A 323 -16.78 -13.15 9.21
CA ARG A 323 -15.63 -13.68 9.98
C ARG A 323 -14.66 -12.61 10.48
N ASN A 324 -15.11 -11.37 10.63
CA ASN A 324 -14.30 -10.32 11.25
C ASN A 324 -14.35 -10.46 12.77
N THR A 325 -13.23 -10.17 13.42
CA THR A 325 -13.13 -10.10 14.87
C THR A 325 -12.76 -8.68 15.27
N VAL A 326 -13.71 -7.97 15.85
CA VAL A 326 -13.56 -6.60 16.35
C VAL A 326 -13.52 -6.68 17.87
N GLN A 327 -12.60 -5.95 18.51
CA GLN A 327 -12.50 -5.82 19.95
C GLN A 327 -12.25 -4.36 20.34
N THR A 328 -12.71 -4.01 21.54
CA THR A 328 -12.42 -2.71 22.16
C THR A 328 -11.14 -2.78 22.97
N MET A 329 -10.30 -1.75 22.88
CA MET A 329 -9.18 -1.59 23.80
C MET A 329 -9.64 -1.44 25.26
N THR A 330 -8.93 -2.07 26.19
CA THR A 330 -9.20 -1.96 27.62
C THR A 330 -8.09 -1.16 28.32
N PRO A 331 -8.43 -0.19 29.19
CA PRO A 331 -9.77 0.34 29.45
C PRO A 331 -10.21 1.31 28.33
N SER A 332 -11.47 1.24 27.91
CA SER A 332 -12.13 2.25 27.10
C SER A 332 -13.57 2.43 27.57
N LYS A 333 -14.09 3.65 27.40
CA LYS A 333 -15.52 3.96 27.61
C LYS A 333 -16.34 3.73 26.34
N MET A 334 -15.68 3.59 25.19
CA MET A 334 -16.33 3.33 23.91
C MET A 334 -16.43 1.83 23.73
N LYS A 335 -17.57 1.34 23.23
CA LYS A 335 -17.75 -0.08 22.94
C LYS A 335 -17.85 -0.26 21.43
N ALA A 336 -16.83 -0.89 20.85
CA ALA A 336 -16.74 -1.06 19.41
C ALA A 336 -17.91 -1.89 18.85
N TRP A 337 -18.31 -1.59 17.62
CA TRP A 337 -19.34 -2.30 16.88
C TRP A 337 -18.91 -2.74 15.48
N ILE A 338 -19.65 -3.70 14.96
CA ILE A 338 -19.85 -3.92 13.53
C ILE A 338 -21.19 -3.29 13.14
N MET A 339 -21.16 -2.33 12.22
CA MET A 339 -22.34 -1.52 11.85
C MET A 339 -22.55 -1.47 10.34
N LEU A 340 -23.82 -1.61 9.96
CA LEU A 340 -24.35 -1.12 8.68
C LEU A 340 -25.05 0.21 8.93
N GLY A 341 -24.41 1.30 8.51
CA GLY A 341 -24.92 2.66 8.66
C GLY A 341 -25.56 3.18 7.39
N THR A 342 -26.04 4.42 7.44
CA THR A 342 -26.57 5.09 6.26
C THR A 342 -26.48 6.61 6.40
N LYS A 343 -26.05 7.31 5.36
CA LYS A 343 -26.18 8.76 5.20
C LYS A 343 -27.21 9.10 4.14
N GLN A 344 -27.23 8.36 3.04
CA GLN A 344 -28.09 8.60 1.87
C GLN A 344 -29.37 7.75 1.85
N LYS A 345 -29.57 6.89 2.85
CA LYS A 345 -30.69 5.92 2.92
C LYS A 345 -30.67 4.89 1.80
N LEU A 346 -29.46 4.48 1.38
CA LEU A 346 -29.26 3.56 0.25
C LEU A 346 -28.82 2.16 0.67
N ALA A 347 -28.56 1.92 1.96
CA ALA A 347 -28.10 0.61 2.43
C ALA A 347 -29.16 -0.48 2.24
N LYS A 348 -28.80 -1.60 1.59
CA LYS A 348 -29.72 -2.72 1.36
C LYS A 348 -29.02 -4.03 1.03
N ASP A 349 -29.72 -5.15 1.23
CA ASP A 349 -29.39 -6.47 0.67
C ASP A 349 -27.98 -6.97 1.05
N ASN A 350 -27.52 -6.66 2.27
CA ASN A 350 -26.20 -7.04 2.76
C ASN A 350 -26.23 -8.39 3.48
N VAL A 351 -25.10 -9.11 3.48
CA VAL A 351 -24.90 -10.34 4.25
C VAL A 351 -23.88 -10.09 5.35
N VAL A 352 -24.28 -10.28 6.61
CA VAL A 352 -23.40 -10.10 7.77
C VAL A 352 -23.37 -11.40 8.57
N LYS A 353 -22.26 -12.14 8.55
CA LYS A 353 -22.24 -13.47 9.18
C LYS A 353 -20.95 -13.85 9.89
N GLU A 354 -21.07 -14.68 10.91
CA GLU A 354 -19.93 -15.30 11.61
C GLU A 354 -18.93 -14.28 12.20
N ASN A 355 -19.37 -13.05 12.48
CA ASN A 355 -18.50 -12.04 13.06
C ASN A 355 -18.52 -12.08 14.60
N PHE A 356 -17.42 -11.63 15.19
CA PHE A 356 -17.30 -11.42 16.63
C PHE A 356 -17.04 -9.95 16.92
N ALA A 357 -17.91 -9.31 17.71
CA ALA A 357 -17.76 -7.92 18.10
C ALA A 357 -18.42 -7.63 19.46
N PRO A 358 -18.04 -6.56 20.19
CA PRO A 358 -18.69 -6.23 21.44
C PRO A 358 -20.17 -5.86 21.26
N THR A 359 -20.52 -5.24 20.14
CA THR A 359 -21.90 -4.87 19.77
C THR A 359 -22.10 -4.89 18.24
N PHE A 360 -23.36 -4.86 17.81
CA PHE A 360 -23.77 -4.90 16.40
C PHE A 360 -24.90 -3.90 16.14
N ASN A 361 -24.87 -3.23 14.98
CA ASN A 361 -25.99 -2.44 14.46
C ASN A 361 -26.23 -2.75 12.98
N LEU A 362 -27.18 -3.65 12.69
CA LEU A 362 -27.33 -4.29 11.37
C LEU A 362 -28.73 -4.12 10.76
N LYS A 363 -29.52 -3.14 11.22
CA LYS A 363 -30.96 -3.03 10.92
C LYS A 363 -31.28 -2.39 9.55
N GLN A 364 -30.49 -2.67 8.51
CA GLN A 364 -30.73 -2.14 7.16
C GLN A 364 -31.65 -3.07 6.35
N PRO A 365 -32.49 -2.55 5.42
CA PRO A 365 -33.40 -3.34 4.60
C PRO A 365 -32.72 -4.52 3.88
N GLY A 366 -33.40 -5.67 3.81
CA GLY A 366 -32.88 -6.86 3.10
C GLY A 366 -31.63 -7.49 3.70
N THR A 367 -31.16 -7.02 4.86
CA THR A 367 -29.94 -7.56 5.49
C THR A 367 -30.18 -8.95 6.04
N VAL A 368 -29.35 -9.91 5.63
CA VAL A 368 -29.26 -11.25 6.21
C VAL A 368 -28.17 -11.23 7.28
N SER A 369 -28.53 -11.53 8.53
CA SER A 369 -27.59 -11.54 9.66
C SER A 369 -27.60 -12.88 10.38
N GLU A 370 -26.48 -13.61 10.34
CA GLU A 370 -26.39 -14.99 10.83
C GLU A 370 -25.13 -15.22 11.69
N VAL A 371 -25.28 -15.88 12.83
CA VAL A 371 -24.13 -16.36 13.64
C VAL A 371 -23.15 -15.25 14.08
N ASN A 372 -23.63 -14.00 14.22
CA ASN A 372 -22.84 -12.90 14.80
C ASN A 372 -22.90 -12.96 16.33
N LYS A 373 -21.75 -12.95 17.00
CA LYS A 373 -21.64 -13.20 18.45
C LYS A 373 -20.80 -12.14 19.18
N PRO A 374 -21.00 -11.96 20.49
CA PRO A 374 -20.08 -11.17 21.31
C PRO A 374 -18.64 -11.70 21.22
N VAL A 375 -17.68 -10.79 21.13
CA VAL A 375 -16.25 -11.13 21.22
C VAL A 375 -15.84 -11.35 22.68
N SER A 376 -14.90 -12.26 22.92
CA SER A 376 -14.16 -12.40 24.17
C SER A 376 -12.66 -12.18 23.92
N GLU A 377 -11.87 -11.96 24.97
CA GLU A 377 -10.42 -11.83 24.85
C GLU A 377 -9.78 -13.08 24.22
N ALA A 378 -10.26 -14.27 24.57
CA ALA A 378 -9.79 -15.52 23.99
C ALA A 378 -10.07 -15.61 22.48
N ILE A 379 -11.29 -15.25 22.05
CA ILE A 379 -11.67 -15.23 20.63
C ILE A 379 -10.81 -14.22 19.86
N TYR A 380 -10.63 -13.02 20.41
CA TYR A 380 -9.78 -12.01 19.80
C TYR A 380 -8.33 -12.49 19.70
N GLY A 381 -7.77 -13.05 20.76
CA GLY A 381 -6.39 -13.55 20.78
C GLY A 381 -6.15 -14.68 19.79
N GLU A 382 -7.11 -15.60 19.64
CA GLU A 382 -7.03 -16.66 18.61
C GLU A 382 -7.11 -16.09 17.19
N ALA A 383 -8.05 -15.19 16.93
CA ALA A 383 -8.18 -14.54 15.63
C ALA A 383 -6.91 -13.76 15.25
N LEU A 384 -6.33 -13.02 16.20
CA LEU A 384 -5.08 -12.30 16.00
C LEU A 384 -3.93 -13.24 15.66
N ARG A 385 -3.74 -14.32 16.42
CA ARG A 385 -2.69 -15.33 16.15
C ARG A 385 -2.86 -15.96 14.78
N LYS A 386 -4.09 -16.31 14.39
CA LYS A 386 -4.38 -16.90 13.08
C LYS A 386 -4.09 -15.93 11.94
N ALA A 387 -4.59 -14.69 12.02
CA ALA A 387 -4.36 -13.67 11.02
C ALA A 387 -2.85 -13.34 10.90
N TYR A 388 -2.17 -13.21 12.03
CA TYR A 388 -0.72 -12.94 12.03
C TYR A 388 0.07 -14.12 11.49
N GLY A 389 -0.30 -15.36 11.81
CA GLY A 389 0.31 -16.56 11.26
C GLY A 389 0.27 -16.61 9.73
N VAL A 390 -0.87 -16.25 9.12
CA VAL A 390 -1.00 -16.14 7.64
C VAL A 390 -0.04 -15.07 7.07
N ILE A 391 0.08 -13.93 7.74
CA ILE A 391 1.00 -12.85 7.32
C ILE A 391 2.45 -13.30 7.45
N VAL A 392 2.82 -13.96 8.55
CA VAL A 392 4.17 -14.45 8.83
C VAL A 392 4.57 -15.56 7.88
N GLU A 393 3.67 -16.51 7.59
CA GLU A 393 3.93 -17.58 6.63
C GLU A 393 4.30 -17.02 5.25
N LYS A 394 3.64 -15.94 4.82
CA LYS A 394 3.88 -15.33 3.50
C LYS A 394 5.02 -14.32 3.49
N TYR A 395 5.18 -13.52 4.53
CA TYR A 395 6.05 -12.34 4.52
C TYR A 395 7.12 -12.31 5.63
N GLY A 396 7.17 -13.33 6.50
CA GLY A 396 8.08 -13.43 7.64
C GLY A 396 7.69 -12.54 8.82
N GLU A 397 8.22 -12.83 10.01
CA GLU A 397 7.96 -12.06 11.25
C GLU A 397 8.59 -10.66 11.24
N LYS A 398 9.74 -10.55 10.58
CA LYS A 398 10.54 -9.33 10.42
C LYS A 398 10.48 -8.88 8.96
N HIS A 399 10.23 -7.61 8.73
CA HIS A 399 10.38 -7.03 7.40
C HIS A 399 11.87 -6.89 7.06
N GLY A 400 12.32 -7.45 5.93
CA GLY A 400 13.74 -7.51 5.55
C GLY A 400 14.41 -6.13 5.47
N THR A 401 13.92 -5.24 4.62
CA THR A 401 14.57 -3.93 4.34
C THR A 401 14.50 -2.93 5.49
N ALA A 402 13.36 -2.87 6.18
CA ALA A 402 13.17 -2.04 7.37
C ALA A 402 13.88 -2.62 8.61
N GLU A 403 14.23 -3.89 8.58
CA GLU A 403 14.79 -4.66 9.69
C GLU A 403 13.96 -4.55 10.99
N ARG A 404 12.63 -4.51 10.86
CA ARG A 404 11.69 -4.32 11.97
C ARG A 404 10.70 -5.47 12.07
N VAL A 405 10.32 -5.82 13.28
CA VAL A 405 9.21 -6.75 13.54
C VAL A 405 7.91 -6.14 13.03
N ARG A 406 7.04 -6.96 12.43
CA ARG A 406 5.77 -6.48 11.89
C ARG A 406 4.76 -6.16 12.99
N LEU A 407 4.67 -7.05 13.98
CA LEU A 407 3.73 -6.94 15.09
C LEU A 407 4.39 -7.49 16.35
N VAL A 408 4.25 -6.78 17.47
CA VAL A 408 4.63 -7.32 18.78
C VAL A 408 3.40 -8.01 19.34
N VAL A 409 3.29 -9.31 19.13
CA VAL A 409 2.26 -10.11 19.80
C VAL A 409 2.72 -10.30 21.24
N GLY A 410 1.99 -9.70 22.19
CA GLY A 410 2.38 -9.71 23.59
C GLY A 410 2.66 -11.12 24.12
N ALA A 411 3.83 -11.28 24.76
CA ALA A 411 3.90 -12.11 25.95
C ALA A 411 2.80 -11.64 26.91
N GLU A 412 2.09 -12.60 27.48
CA GLU A 412 1.03 -12.41 28.46
C GLU A 412 1.33 -11.23 29.40
N LYS A 413 0.42 -10.25 29.47
CA LYS A 413 0.43 -9.23 30.51
C LYS A 413 -0.38 -9.71 31.70
#